data_AF-A0A427V4D5-F1
#
_entry.id   AF-A0A427V4D5-F1
#
_cell.length_a   1.000
_cell.length_b   1.000
_cell.length_c   1.000
_cell.angle_alpha   90.00
_cell.angle_beta   90.00
_cell.angle_gamma   90.00
#
_symmetry.space_group_name_H-M   'P 1'
#
loop_
_entity.id
_entity.type
_entity.pdbx_description
1 polymer ?
#
loop_
_entity_poly.entity_id
_entity_poly.type
_entity_poly.pdbx_seq_one_letter_code
_entity_poly.pdbx_strand_id
1 'polypeptide(L)'
;MNAITQLRGCGAAMQSIEVVRIESQLLQLAGEIESMSTADDVIKVEGNTITLTYVGRGTEFISLCLDDKYSDSVRIQYARENTARLEKIKSDLVSWAA
;
A
#
# COMPACT_ATOMS: atom_id res chain seq x y z
N MET A 1 -9.23 6.45 -14.13
CA MET A 1 -7.79 6.69 -13.87
C MET A 1 -7.01 5.45 -14.25
N ASN A 2 -5.95 5.59 -15.04
CA ASN A 2 -5.27 4.48 -15.72
C ASN A 2 -4.22 3.86 -14.78
N ALA A 3 -4.32 2.54 -14.52
CA ALA A 3 -3.47 1.76 -13.60
C ALA A 3 -1.96 1.94 -13.85
N ILE A 4 -1.57 2.37 -15.05
CA ILE A 4 -0.19 2.65 -15.45
C ILE A 4 0.42 3.85 -14.67
N THR A 5 -0.41 4.74 -14.11
CA THR A 5 0.10 5.94 -13.41
C THR A 5 0.56 5.62 -11.98
N GLN A 6 0.02 4.57 -11.34
CA GLN A 6 0.39 4.18 -9.97
C GLN A 6 1.73 3.44 -9.88
N LEU A 7 2.20 2.84 -10.98
CA LEU A 7 3.51 2.17 -11.03
C LEU A 7 4.71 3.14 -10.91
N ARG A 8 4.49 4.46 -10.82
CA ARG A 8 5.59 5.42 -10.62
C ARG A 8 6.11 5.50 -9.19
N GLY A 9 5.37 5.01 -8.19
CA GLY A 9 5.81 5.03 -6.78
C GLY A 9 6.88 3.97 -6.46
N CYS A 10 7.01 2.97 -7.33
CA CYS A 10 7.75 1.74 -7.11
C CYS A 10 8.65 1.60 -8.35
N GLY A 11 9.94 1.94 -8.25
CA GLY A 11 10.80 2.26 -9.41
C GLY A 11 10.72 1.26 -10.57
N ALA A 12 10.90 1.69 -11.82
CA ALA A 12 10.68 0.84 -13.00
C ALA A 12 11.98 0.31 -13.68
N ALA A 13 13.15 0.39 -13.03
CA ALA A 13 14.42 -0.04 -13.62
C ALA A 13 14.67 -1.55 -13.41
N MET A 14 14.92 -2.31 -14.49
CA MET A 14 15.18 -3.78 -14.57
C MET A 14 14.87 -4.57 -13.29
N GLN A 15 13.59 -4.68 -12.95
CA GLN A 15 13.13 -5.48 -11.81
C GLN A 15 12.76 -6.88 -12.27
N SER A 16 12.94 -7.88 -11.41
CA SER A 16 12.36 -9.18 -11.69
C SER A 16 10.83 -9.08 -11.78
N ILE A 17 10.25 -9.91 -12.66
CA ILE A 17 8.80 -9.97 -12.86
C ILE A 17 8.07 -10.29 -11.53
N GLU A 18 8.72 -11.02 -10.61
CA GLU A 18 8.15 -11.34 -9.31
C GLU A 18 8.01 -10.10 -8.41
N VAL A 19 9.05 -9.26 -8.34
CA VAL A 19 9.01 -7.99 -7.59
C VAL A 19 7.86 -7.12 -8.11
N VAL A 20 7.81 -6.89 -9.42
CA VAL A 20 6.77 -6.06 -10.06
C VAL A 20 5.37 -6.59 -9.77
N ARG A 21 5.17 -7.92 -9.82
CA ARG A 21 3.88 -8.54 -9.55
C ARG A 21 3.42 -8.27 -8.11
N ILE A 22 4.27 -8.54 -7.14
CA ILE A 22 3.91 -8.43 -5.72
C ILE A 22 3.68 -6.95 -5.34
N GLU A 23 4.54 -6.05 -5.83
CA GLU A 23 4.39 -4.62 -5.60
C GLU A 23 3.11 -4.07 -6.27
N SER A 24 2.78 -4.54 -7.48
CA SER A 24 1.51 -4.18 -8.13
C SER A 24 0.29 -4.66 -7.35
N GLN A 25 0.34 -5.85 -6.74
CA GLN A 25 -0.76 -6.36 -5.90
C GLN A 25 -0.90 -5.52 -4.62
N LEU A 26 0.22 -5.15 -4.00
CA LEU A 26 0.22 -4.27 -2.84
C LEU A 26 -0.38 -2.89 -3.15
N LEU A 27 0.00 -2.29 -4.29
CA LEU A 27 -0.55 -1.00 -4.74
C LEU A 27 -2.04 -1.09 -5.03
N GLN A 28 -2.52 -2.20 -5.61
CA GLN A 28 -3.95 -2.44 -5.81
C GLN A 28 -4.70 -2.52 -4.48
N LEU A 29 -4.19 -3.29 -3.51
CA LEU A 29 -4.78 -3.36 -2.18
C LEU A 29 -4.80 -2.01 -1.47
N ALA A 30 -3.73 -1.21 -1.59
CA ALA A 30 -3.70 0.14 -1.04
C ALA A 30 -4.78 1.04 -1.68
N GLY A 31 -4.99 0.95 -2.99
CA GLY A 31 -6.06 1.66 -3.68
C GLY A 31 -7.47 1.20 -3.27
N GLU A 32 -7.66 -0.10 -3.01
CA GLU A 32 -8.91 -0.61 -2.45
C GLU A 32 -9.17 -0.01 -1.07
N ILE A 33 -8.16 0.02 -0.19
CA ILE A 33 -8.29 0.57 1.17
C ILE A 33 -8.54 2.08 1.10
N GLU A 34 -7.90 2.81 0.19
CA GLU A 34 -8.20 4.23 -0.06
C GLU A 34 -9.66 4.47 -0.42
N SER A 35 -10.25 3.59 -1.24
CA SER A 35 -11.67 3.68 -1.61
C SER A 35 -12.64 3.44 -0.45
N MET A 36 -12.14 2.90 0.67
CA MET A 36 -12.91 2.69 1.90
C MET A 36 -12.83 3.90 2.86
N SER A 37 -12.13 4.98 2.49
CA SER A 37 -12.02 6.18 3.31
C SER A 37 -13.39 6.72 3.71
N THR A 38 -13.55 7.04 4.99
CA THR A 38 -14.75 7.67 5.55
C THR A 38 -14.41 9.04 6.15
N ALA A 39 -15.39 9.70 6.78
CA ALA A 39 -15.15 10.93 7.52
C ALA A 39 -14.35 10.69 8.82
N ASP A 40 -14.49 9.52 9.42
CA ASP A 40 -13.85 9.15 10.68
C ASP A 40 -12.47 8.51 10.46
N ASP A 41 -12.30 7.81 9.34
CA ASP A 41 -11.07 7.14 8.95
C ASP A 41 -10.65 7.61 7.55
N VAL A 42 -9.85 8.68 7.50
CA VAL A 42 -9.38 9.29 6.24
C VAL A 42 -8.15 8.55 5.73
N ILE A 43 -8.27 7.98 4.54
CA ILE A 43 -7.24 7.16 3.92
C ILE A 43 -6.82 7.81 2.61
N LYS A 44 -5.51 7.95 2.39
CA LYS A 44 -4.95 8.55 1.18
C LYS A 44 -3.74 7.77 0.69
N VAL A 45 -3.63 7.56 -0.61
CA VAL A 45 -2.46 6.94 -1.25
C VAL A 45 -1.79 7.96 -2.16
N GLU A 46 -0.59 8.39 -1.77
CA GLU A 46 0.20 9.37 -2.49
C GLU A 46 1.54 8.73 -2.90
N GLY A 47 1.62 8.31 -4.17
CA GLY A 47 2.80 7.65 -4.71
C GLY A 47 3.10 6.33 -4.00
N ASN A 48 4.18 6.30 -3.21
CA ASN A 48 4.61 5.12 -2.46
C ASN A 48 4.10 5.09 -1.01
N THR A 49 3.31 6.08 -0.59
CA THR A 49 2.90 6.20 0.81
C THR A 49 1.40 6.11 0.94
N ILE A 50 0.94 5.23 1.82
CA ILE A 50 -0.43 5.26 2.33
C ILE A 50 -0.44 5.97 3.68
N THR A 51 -1.33 6.95 3.81
CA THR A 51 -1.60 7.70 5.03
C THR A 51 -2.96 7.30 5.57
N LEU A 52 -2.99 6.87 6.82
CA LEU A 52 -4.19 6.43 7.54
C LEU A 52 -4.41 7.41 8.70
N THR A 53 -5.45 8.23 8.63
CA THR A 53 -5.80 9.18 9.70
C THR A 53 -7.10 8.75 10.35
N TYR A 54 -6.98 8.27 11.59
CA TYR A 54 -8.10 7.83 12.40
C TYR A 54 -8.49 8.95 13.37
N VAL A 55 -9.71 9.47 13.26
CA VAL A 55 -10.20 10.57 14.12
C VAL A 55 -10.08 10.17 15.60
N GLY A 56 -9.36 10.99 16.38
CA GLY A 56 -9.13 10.76 17.81
C GLY A 56 -8.12 9.65 18.17
N ARG A 57 -7.59 8.92 17.18
CA ARG A 57 -6.64 7.80 17.39
C ARG A 57 -5.25 8.07 16.81
N GLY A 58 -5.14 9.02 15.87
CA GLY A 58 -3.88 9.49 15.32
C GLY A 58 -3.70 9.18 13.85
N THR A 59 -2.48 9.39 13.36
CA THR A 59 -2.11 9.20 11.95
C THR A 59 -0.96 8.21 11.84
N GLU A 60 -1.10 7.25 10.93
CA GLU A 60 -0.05 6.32 10.55
C GLU A 60 0.37 6.53 9.09
N PHE A 61 1.66 6.31 8.82
CA PHE A 61 2.24 6.37 7.48
C PHE A 61 2.92 5.03 7.18
N ILE A 62 2.65 4.48 6.00
CA ILE A 62 3.27 3.22 5.55
C ILE A 62 3.85 3.46 4.16
N SER A 63 5.16 3.19 4.02
CA SER A 63 5.78 3.10 2.70
C SER A 63 5.46 1.74 2.11
N LEU A 64 4.91 1.70 0.90
CA LEU A 64 4.41 0.48 0.26
C LEU A 64 5.57 -0.38 -0.28
N CYS A 65 6.46 0.25 -1.06
CA CYS A 65 7.60 -0.38 -1.70
C CYS A 65 8.94 0.12 -1.14
N LEU A 66 9.97 -0.71 -1.30
CA LEU A 66 11.35 -0.31 -1.10
C LEU A 66 12.01 0.12 -2.42
N ASP A 67 13.01 0.99 -2.29
CA ASP A 67 13.83 1.52 -3.37
C ASP A 67 14.69 0.44 -4.07
N ASP A 68 15.18 0.72 -5.29
CA ASP A 68 15.93 -0.24 -6.11
C ASP A 68 17.34 -0.55 -5.57
N LYS A 69 17.83 0.22 -4.58
CA LYS A 69 19.06 -0.10 -3.84
C LYS A 69 18.97 -1.41 -3.02
N TYR A 70 17.77 -1.92 -2.77
CA TYR A 70 17.54 -3.17 -2.04
C TYR A 70 17.44 -4.36 -2.99
N SER A 71 17.90 -5.53 -2.56
CA SER A 71 17.78 -6.76 -3.35
C SER A 71 16.32 -7.16 -3.55
N ASP A 72 16.03 -7.81 -4.68
CA ASP A 72 14.70 -8.33 -4.99
C ASP A 72 14.07 -9.14 -3.85
N SER A 73 14.87 -10.00 -3.18
CA SER A 73 14.41 -10.79 -2.04
C SER A 73 13.90 -9.94 -0.87
N VAL A 74 14.60 -8.85 -0.54
CA VAL A 74 14.24 -7.93 0.55
C VAL A 74 13.00 -7.15 0.16
N ARG A 75 12.91 -6.71 -1.10
CA ARG A 75 11.75 -5.98 -1.63
C ARG A 75 10.49 -6.85 -1.65
N ILE A 76 10.62 -8.10 -2.11
CA ILE A 76 9.54 -9.10 -2.07
C ILE A 76 9.07 -9.33 -0.63
N GLN A 77 9.99 -9.54 0.30
CA GLN A 77 9.65 -9.79 1.70
C GLN A 77 8.93 -8.58 2.31
N TYR A 78 9.46 -7.38 2.10
CA TYR A 78 8.86 -6.14 2.57
C TYR A 78 7.45 -5.93 2.00
N ALA A 79 7.28 -6.13 0.69
CA ALA A 79 5.98 -5.99 0.05
C ALA A 79 4.96 -6.99 0.60
N ARG A 80 5.37 -8.24 0.87
CA ARG A 80 4.50 -9.26 1.50
C ARG A 80 4.08 -8.89 2.92
N GLU A 81 5.02 -8.38 3.73
CA GLU A 81 4.72 -7.92 5.09
C GLU A 81 3.73 -6.76 5.09
N ASN A 82 3.92 -5.80 4.19
CA ASN A 82 2.99 -4.70 4.00
C ASN A 82 1.63 -5.16 3.49
N THR A 83 1.56 -6.15 2.59
CA THR A 83 0.29 -6.74 2.15
C THR A 83 -0.46 -7.31 3.34
N ALA A 84 0.18 -8.14 4.17
CA ALA A 84 -0.46 -8.72 5.35
C ALA A 84 -0.93 -7.64 6.35
N ARG A 85 -0.15 -6.57 6.53
CA ARG A 85 -0.53 -5.44 7.37
C ARG A 85 -1.75 -4.69 6.81
N LEU A 86 -1.78 -4.43 5.51
CA LEU A 86 -2.90 -3.77 4.83
C LEU A 86 -4.17 -4.63 4.84
N GLU A 87 -4.06 -5.95 4.65
CA GLU A 87 -5.20 -6.86 4.77
C GLU A 87 -5.82 -6.82 6.17
N LYS A 88 -4.98 -6.76 7.22
CA LYS A 88 -5.45 -6.59 8.59
C LYS A 88 -6.18 -5.26 8.77
N ILE A 89 -5.59 -4.15 8.30
CA ILE A 89 -6.24 -2.83 8.35
C ILE A 89 -7.59 -2.84 7.62
N LYS A 90 -7.64 -3.43 6.42
CA LYS A 90 -8.88 -3.60 5.65
C LYS A 90 -9.94 -4.36 6.47
N SER A 91 -9.56 -5.45 7.12
CA SER A 91 -10.45 -6.23 7.98
C SER A 91 -10.96 -5.41 9.17
N ASP A 92 -10.08 -4.65 9.82
CA ASP A 92 -10.44 -3.80 10.97
C ASP A 92 -11.44 -2.71 10.55
N LEU A 93 -11.22 -2.06 9.40
CA LEU A 93 -12.13 -1.06 8.83
C LEU A 93 -13.52 -1.65 8.51
N VAL A 94 -13.59 -2.86 7.92
CA VAL A 94 -14.87 -3.54 7.70
C VAL A 94 -15.57 -3.86 9.02
N SER A 95 -14.82 -4.31 10.04
CA SER A 95 -15.38 -4.65 11.34
C SER A 95 -15.91 -3.45 12.11
N TRP A 96 -15.36 -2.25 11.92
CA TRP A 96 -15.85 -1.03 12.57
C TRP A 96 -17.04 -0.39 11.84
N ALA A 97 -17.20 -0.69 10.55
CA ALA A 97 -18.33 -0.21 9.76
C ALA A 97 -19.62 -1.03 9.95
N ALA A 98 -19.56 -2.16 10.66
CA ALA A 98 -20.67 -3.08 10.92
C ALA A 98 -21.35 -2.80 12.27
#